data_AF-A0A954X511-F1
#
_entry.id   AF-A0A954X511-F1
#
_cell.length_a   1.000
_cell.length_b   1.000
_cell.length_c   1.000
_cell.angle_alpha   90.00
_cell.angle_beta   90.00
_cell.angle_gamma   90.00
#
_symmetry.space_group_name_H-M   'P 1'
#
loop_
_entity.id
_entity.type
_entity.pdbx_description
1 polymer ?
#
loop_
_entity_poly.entity_id
_entity_poly.type
_entity_poly.pdbx_seq_one_letter_code
_entity_poly.pdbx_strand_id
1 'polypeptide(L)'
;QVEITRAEAEQLLLEGFLPLVNLDERPRARQSGFQEFGLPYAPDAAITRYLATFLTTHREVAGREERIDATADPARPDVVLFNGGFFASPELRTRLVEALSRWFSTPEHNWSPILLDNDRLDLAVACGAAYYGMVRRGEGVKIAASLARSYYIDVDTEPPAAVCIAPGSAEPGQEIELTDTPFTLAISQPVEFPLLVSSTRLSDRPGDLVPIDREQMTPLPPIRTVLKTGRKKQAETVDVRLHTRLTEIGTLDLWLSEVGGERSWRLQFDVRSATQTDVAAHESAAEQQGVLDEAAWKAAFDQLTAVFGQSGAEKPDGLNRRLTDALESPRDEWPTSLLRRMWEALMELSDGRRKSAAHEARWLNLLGFSLRPGYGLAVDDWRVAETWRAVQGRLAFNTPACRNEALILWRRIAGGLSRGQQLAVAEPMLAAVRALHRRYATGKSRAGDVSIDPSEAPEVWRLLGSLELLSVPVKLEIGRLIVDLLDKRKLDKVHSAMAWTLGRLGQRVPVYGPLNTVVPREQAAEWLEALLRRDLDNRTGYLAVMQLARRTDDRYRDLAHTLRDEAAGWLSQRSAPPHFIELVEQGGTLEAEEQAAVFGDSLPKGLRLVGG
;
A
#
# COMPACT_ATOMS: atom_id res chain seq x y z
N GLN A 1 -33.97 -26.14 7.44
CA GLN A 1 -33.75 -26.26 5.98
C GLN A 1 -34.96 -25.65 5.30
N VAL A 2 -34.73 -24.77 4.33
CA VAL A 2 -35.80 -24.20 3.47
C VAL A 2 -35.70 -24.94 2.14
N GLU A 3 -36.82 -25.47 1.65
CA GLU A 3 -36.91 -26.00 0.29
C GLU A 3 -37.11 -24.83 -0.68
N ILE A 4 -36.30 -24.76 -1.73
CA ILE A 4 -36.35 -23.73 -2.77
C ILE A 4 -36.44 -24.46 -4.10
N THR A 5 -37.42 -24.09 -4.92
CA THR A 5 -37.58 -24.62 -6.29
C THR A 5 -36.56 -23.99 -7.24
N ARG A 6 -36.27 -24.68 -8.35
CA ARG A 6 -35.39 -24.16 -9.40
C ARG A 6 -35.84 -22.77 -9.89
N ALA A 7 -37.15 -22.60 -10.11
CA ALA A 7 -37.71 -21.34 -10.60
C ALA A 7 -37.53 -20.20 -9.59
N GLU A 8 -37.71 -20.47 -8.29
CA GLU A 8 -37.48 -19.49 -7.23
C GLU A 8 -36.00 -19.09 -7.15
N ALA A 9 -35.09 -20.04 -7.30
CA ALA A 9 -33.65 -19.75 -7.32
C ALA A 9 -33.24 -18.92 -8.55
N GLU A 10 -33.74 -19.27 -9.74
CA GLU A 10 -33.51 -18.51 -10.98
C GLU A 10 -34.06 -17.08 -10.85
N GLN A 11 -35.29 -16.92 -10.37
CA GLN A 11 -35.90 -15.61 -10.16
C GLN A 11 -35.11 -14.79 -9.12
N LEU A 12 -34.68 -15.40 -8.01
CA LEU A 12 -33.89 -14.72 -6.99
C LEU A 12 -32.56 -14.19 -7.56
N LEU A 13 -31.86 -15.00 -8.35
CA LEU A 13 -30.58 -14.62 -8.95
C LEU A 13 -30.76 -13.52 -10.01
N LEU A 14 -31.77 -13.65 -10.87
CA LEU A 14 -32.07 -12.66 -11.91
C LEU A 14 -32.52 -11.33 -11.31
N GLU A 15 -33.47 -11.33 -10.37
CA GLU A 15 -33.95 -10.11 -9.73
C GLU A 15 -32.93 -9.51 -8.75
N GLY A 16 -32.04 -10.32 -8.19
CA GLY A 16 -30.98 -9.87 -7.29
C GLY A 16 -29.85 -9.13 -8.03
N PHE A 17 -29.33 -9.73 -9.10
CA PHE A 17 -28.16 -9.18 -9.82
C PHE A 17 -28.52 -8.37 -11.05
N LEU A 18 -29.58 -8.73 -11.77
CA LEU A 18 -30.00 -8.09 -13.02
C LEU A 18 -31.49 -7.71 -13.03
N PRO A 19 -32.01 -6.96 -12.04
CA PRO A 19 -33.41 -6.52 -12.03
C PRO A 19 -33.71 -5.60 -13.22
N LEU A 20 -34.94 -5.65 -13.77
CA LEU A 20 -35.40 -4.64 -14.72
C LEU A 20 -35.74 -3.36 -13.97
N VAL A 21 -34.85 -2.39 -14.10
CA VAL A 21 -34.96 -1.05 -13.52
C VAL A 21 -35.19 -0.02 -14.63
N ASN A 22 -35.62 1.18 -14.30
CA ASN A 22 -35.64 2.28 -15.27
C ASN A 22 -34.21 2.83 -15.49
N LEU A 23 -33.99 3.50 -16.63
CA LEU A 23 -32.67 4.04 -17.01
C LEU A 23 -32.18 5.14 -16.05
N ASP A 24 -33.08 5.81 -15.33
CA ASP A 24 -32.78 6.84 -14.34
C ASP A 24 -32.55 6.30 -12.91
N GLU A 25 -32.72 5.00 -12.69
CA GLU A 25 -32.50 4.40 -11.36
C GLU A 25 -31.01 4.34 -11.00
N ARG A 26 -30.70 4.78 -9.78
CA ARG A 26 -29.34 4.77 -9.22
C ARG A 26 -29.12 3.62 -8.22
N PRO A 27 -27.87 3.17 -8.03
CA PRO A 27 -27.51 2.23 -6.97
C PRO A 27 -27.91 2.74 -5.59
N ARG A 28 -28.42 1.86 -4.74
CA ARG A 28 -28.85 2.22 -3.39
C ARG A 28 -27.69 2.06 -2.42
N ALA A 29 -27.36 3.13 -1.69
CA ALA A 29 -26.47 3.03 -0.54
C ALA A 29 -27.21 2.35 0.62
N ARG A 30 -27.14 1.02 0.71
CA ARG A 30 -27.68 0.28 1.86
C ARG A 30 -26.54 -0.16 2.76
N GLN A 31 -26.55 0.26 4.02
CA GLN A 31 -25.84 -0.44 5.10
C GLN A 31 -26.57 -1.77 5.36
N SER A 32 -26.26 -2.80 4.57
CA SER A 32 -26.71 -4.16 4.87
C SER A 32 -25.85 -4.74 6.00
N GLY A 33 -26.48 -5.26 7.06
CA GLY A 33 -25.80 -5.93 8.19
C GLY A 33 -25.12 -7.26 7.84
N PHE A 34 -25.05 -7.60 6.55
CA PHE A 34 -24.30 -8.71 5.97
C PHE A 34 -23.34 -8.16 4.91
N GLN A 35 -22.30 -7.44 5.33
CA GLN A 35 -21.08 -7.35 4.54
C GLN A 35 -20.22 -8.56 4.92
N GLU A 36 -20.02 -9.48 3.99
CA GLU A 36 -19.00 -10.51 4.17
C GLU A 36 -17.61 -9.83 4.26
N PHE A 37 -16.89 -10.22 5.29
CA PHE A 37 -15.67 -9.59 5.78
C PHE A 37 -14.60 -9.37 4.69
N GLY A 38 -14.16 -8.13 4.54
CA GLY A 38 -12.87 -7.81 3.92
C GLY A 38 -12.79 -7.92 2.39
N LEU A 39 -13.93 -8.01 1.71
CA LEU A 39 -14.03 -7.86 0.26
C LEU A 39 -14.83 -6.58 -0.04
N PRO A 40 -14.34 -5.69 -0.92
CA PRO A 40 -14.99 -4.42 -1.25
C PRO A 40 -16.15 -4.68 -2.22
N TYR A 41 -17.20 -5.30 -1.70
CA TYR A 41 -18.41 -5.52 -2.47
C TYR A 41 -19.15 -4.21 -2.70
N ALA A 42 -19.69 -4.05 -3.91
CA ALA A 42 -20.55 -2.92 -4.25
C ALA A 42 -21.72 -2.85 -3.24
N PRO A 43 -22.12 -1.65 -2.78
CA PRO A 43 -23.17 -1.48 -1.78
C PRO A 43 -24.55 -1.96 -2.27
N ASP A 44 -24.72 -2.06 -3.58
CA ASP A 44 -25.89 -2.62 -4.25
C ASP A 44 -25.45 -3.79 -5.15
N ALA A 45 -26.17 -4.91 -5.11
CA ALA A 45 -25.88 -6.08 -5.94
C ALA A 45 -26.47 -5.97 -7.36
N ALA A 46 -27.40 -5.05 -7.58
CA ALA A 46 -28.11 -4.88 -8.84
C ALA A 46 -27.23 -4.18 -9.89
N ILE A 47 -26.52 -4.99 -10.70
CA ILE A 47 -25.62 -4.55 -11.76
C ILE A 47 -26.33 -3.60 -12.74
N THR A 48 -27.60 -3.83 -13.04
CA THR A 48 -28.39 -3.01 -13.97
C THR A 48 -28.55 -1.55 -13.52
N ARG A 49 -28.56 -1.25 -12.20
CA ARG A 49 -28.59 0.13 -11.68
C ARG A 49 -27.28 0.87 -11.95
N TYR A 50 -26.15 0.18 -11.77
CA TYR A 50 -24.83 0.72 -12.09
C TYR A 50 -24.68 0.95 -13.60
N LEU A 51 -25.16 0.01 -14.41
CA LEU A 51 -25.14 0.14 -15.86
C LEU A 51 -26.01 1.32 -16.33
N ALA A 52 -27.22 1.47 -15.79
CA ALA A 52 -28.10 2.60 -16.09
C ALA A 52 -27.46 3.95 -15.74
N THR A 53 -26.82 4.02 -14.57
CA THR A 53 -26.06 5.20 -14.14
C THR A 53 -24.88 5.47 -15.08
N PHE A 54 -24.10 4.44 -15.43
CA PHE A 54 -22.98 4.57 -16.35
C PHE A 54 -23.41 5.14 -17.71
N LEU A 55 -24.43 4.53 -18.35
CA LEU A 55 -24.93 4.98 -19.65
C LEU A 55 -25.46 6.42 -19.61
N THR A 56 -26.19 6.78 -18.56
CA THR A 56 -26.73 8.14 -18.39
C THR A 56 -25.62 9.16 -18.17
N THR A 57 -24.62 8.82 -17.35
CA THR A 57 -23.47 9.69 -17.04
C THR A 57 -22.61 9.96 -18.28
N HIS A 58 -22.46 8.98 -19.18
CA HIS A 58 -21.64 9.09 -20.39
C HIS A 58 -22.40 9.60 -21.63
N ARG A 59 -23.69 9.94 -21.48
CA ARG A 59 -24.56 10.42 -22.57
C ARG A 59 -23.99 11.63 -23.32
N GLU A 60 -23.41 12.60 -22.62
CA GLU A 60 -22.85 13.81 -23.25
C GLU A 60 -21.55 13.58 -24.02
N VAL A 61 -20.76 12.59 -23.61
CA VAL A 61 -19.51 12.21 -24.29
C VAL A 61 -19.83 11.42 -25.56
N ALA A 62 -20.72 10.44 -25.46
CA ALA A 62 -21.16 9.62 -26.60
C ALA A 62 -21.88 10.43 -27.69
N GLY A 63 -22.49 11.57 -27.34
CA GLY A 63 -23.12 12.48 -28.29
C GLY A 63 -22.14 13.22 -29.23
N ARG A 64 -20.83 13.11 -29.01
CA ARG A 64 -19.78 13.78 -29.82
C ARG A 64 -19.06 12.85 -30.79
N GLU A 65 -19.34 11.55 -30.76
CA GLU A 65 -18.72 10.53 -31.63
C GLU A 65 -19.60 10.23 -32.87
N GLU A 66 -19.01 9.71 -33.94
CA GLU A 66 -19.77 9.23 -35.10
C GLU A 66 -20.57 7.97 -34.72
N ARG A 67 -21.90 8.04 -34.81
CA ARG A 67 -22.81 6.95 -34.43
C ARG A 67 -23.45 6.30 -35.65
N ILE A 68 -23.78 5.01 -35.53
CA ILE A 68 -24.50 4.27 -36.57
C ILE A 68 -25.88 4.89 -36.84
N ASP A 69 -26.50 5.44 -35.80
CA ASP A 69 -27.80 6.12 -35.86
C ASP A 69 -27.75 7.41 -35.03
N ALA A 70 -27.67 8.54 -35.73
CA ALA A 70 -27.57 9.86 -35.14
C ALA A 70 -28.86 10.31 -34.41
N THR A 71 -29.99 9.61 -34.59
CA THR A 71 -31.28 9.96 -33.98
C THR A 71 -31.53 9.23 -32.65
N ALA A 72 -30.69 8.26 -32.32
CA ALA A 72 -30.80 7.48 -31.09
C ALA A 72 -30.36 8.27 -29.85
N ASP A 73 -30.88 7.92 -28.68
CA ASP A 73 -30.36 8.41 -27.40
C ASP A 73 -28.84 8.16 -27.31
N PRO A 74 -27.99 9.17 -27.05
CA PRO A 74 -26.53 9.01 -26.88
C PRO A 74 -26.12 7.98 -25.83
N ALA A 75 -26.97 7.70 -24.84
CA ALA A 75 -26.75 6.64 -23.87
C ALA A 75 -26.97 5.22 -24.43
N ARG A 76 -27.57 5.07 -25.63
CA ARG A 76 -27.85 3.77 -26.26
C ARG A 76 -26.55 3.15 -26.82
N PRO A 77 -26.12 1.97 -26.35
CA PRO A 77 -24.98 1.26 -26.93
C PRO A 77 -25.40 0.62 -28.25
N ASP A 78 -24.58 0.70 -29.30
CA ASP A 78 -24.89 0.04 -30.58
C ASP A 78 -24.52 -1.45 -30.58
N VAL A 79 -23.47 -1.80 -29.84
CA VAL A 79 -22.86 -3.15 -29.82
C VAL A 79 -22.61 -3.60 -28.39
N VAL A 80 -22.81 -4.88 -28.10
CA VAL A 80 -22.50 -5.51 -26.81
C VAL A 80 -21.57 -6.72 -27.04
N LEU A 81 -20.45 -6.73 -26.31
CA LEU A 81 -19.54 -7.86 -26.20
C LEU A 81 -19.57 -8.40 -24.77
N PHE A 82 -19.98 -9.64 -24.58
CA PHE A 82 -19.94 -10.30 -23.28
C PHE A 82 -18.54 -10.86 -23.00
N ASN A 83 -18.10 -10.73 -21.74
CA ASN A 83 -16.82 -11.26 -21.25
C ASN A 83 -16.97 -11.76 -19.80
N GLY A 84 -16.06 -12.64 -19.37
CA GLY A 84 -15.98 -13.13 -18.00
C GLY A 84 -16.97 -14.26 -17.66
N GLY A 85 -16.70 -14.97 -16.56
CA GLY A 85 -17.45 -16.17 -16.17
C GLY A 85 -18.90 -15.92 -15.76
N PHE A 86 -19.25 -14.72 -15.30
CA PHE A 86 -20.62 -14.37 -14.92
C PHE A 86 -21.58 -14.51 -16.11
N PHE A 87 -21.17 -14.06 -17.29
CA PHE A 87 -21.99 -14.13 -18.50
C PHE A 87 -21.87 -15.47 -19.25
N ALA A 88 -21.30 -16.52 -18.65
CA ALA A 88 -21.34 -17.87 -19.22
C ALA A 88 -22.78 -18.41 -19.33
N SER A 89 -23.66 -18.04 -18.39
CA SER A 89 -25.09 -18.39 -18.44
C SER A 89 -25.82 -17.62 -19.55
N PRO A 90 -26.51 -18.33 -20.47
CA PRO A 90 -27.38 -17.70 -21.46
C PRO A 90 -28.50 -16.86 -20.83
N GLU A 91 -29.06 -17.32 -19.71
CA GLU A 91 -30.17 -16.65 -19.01
C GLU A 91 -29.77 -15.26 -18.51
N LEU A 92 -28.56 -15.11 -17.95
CA LEU A 92 -28.02 -13.83 -17.52
C LEU A 92 -27.74 -12.89 -18.71
N ARG A 93 -27.27 -13.43 -19.84
CA ARG A 93 -27.07 -12.63 -21.07
C ARG A 93 -28.40 -12.14 -21.61
N THR A 94 -29.39 -13.03 -21.76
CA THR A 94 -30.73 -12.68 -22.22
C THR A 94 -31.36 -11.61 -21.33
N ARG A 95 -31.20 -11.74 -20.01
CA ARG A 95 -31.70 -10.78 -19.04
C ARG A 95 -31.07 -9.39 -19.18
N LEU A 96 -29.76 -9.31 -19.38
CA LEU A 96 -29.09 -8.02 -19.60
C LEU A 96 -29.54 -7.36 -20.91
N VAL A 97 -29.68 -8.14 -21.97
CA VAL A 97 -30.18 -7.64 -23.27
C VAL A 97 -31.61 -7.15 -23.13
N GLU A 98 -32.48 -7.87 -22.41
CA GLU A 98 -33.84 -7.43 -22.10
C GLU A 98 -33.86 -6.07 -21.39
N ALA A 99 -32.98 -5.87 -20.40
CA ALA A 99 -32.86 -4.59 -19.70
C ALA A 99 -32.45 -3.45 -20.64
N LEU A 100 -31.42 -3.66 -21.47
CA LEU A 100 -30.97 -2.69 -22.48
C LEU A 100 -32.05 -2.37 -23.50
N SER A 101 -32.68 -3.40 -24.08
CA SER A 101 -33.78 -3.26 -25.04
C SER A 101 -34.92 -2.45 -24.44
N ARG A 102 -35.29 -2.71 -23.18
CA ARG A 102 -36.36 -1.98 -22.50
C ARG A 102 -36.05 -0.49 -22.32
N TRP A 103 -34.78 -0.12 -22.10
CA TRP A 103 -34.40 1.29 -21.94
C TRP A 103 -34.48 2.11 -23.23
N PHE A 104 -34.27 1.47 -24.38
CA PHE A 104 -34.10 2.20 -25.65
C PHE A 104 -35.11 1.83 -26.74
N SER A 105 -36.03 0.90 -26.48
CA SER A 105 -37.18 0.65 -27.35
C SER A 105 -38.26 1.71 -27.15
N THR A 106 -38.88 2.14 -28.23
CA THR A 106 -40.06 3.02 -28.22
C THR A 106 -41.31 2.23 -28.62
N PRO A 107 -42.53 2.75 -28.37
CA PRO A 107 -43.76 2.11 -28.85
C PRO A 107 -43.79 1.88 -30.37
N GLU A 108 -43.11 2.74 -31.15
CA GLU A 108 -43.02 2.59 -32.60
C GLU A 108 -41.82 1.75 -33.08
N HIS A 109 -40.80 1.53 -32.24
CA HIS A 109 -39.57 0.84 -32.63
C HIS A 109 -39.01 -0.04 -31.51
N ASN A 110 -39.07 -1.36 -31.71
CA ASN A 110 -38.42 -2.33 -30.82
C ASN A 110 -36.93 -2.44 -31.16
N TRP A 111 -36.06 -2.15 -30.20
CA TRP A 111 -34.62 -2.11 -30.40
C TRP A 111 -33.88 -3.19 -29.59
N SER A 112 -32.82 -3.75 -30.15
CA SER A 112 -31.89 -4.66 -29.48
C SER A 112 -30.46 -4.38 -29.94
N PRO A 113 -29.45 -4.47 -29.06
CA PRO A 113 -28.05 -4.29 -29.44
C PRO A 113 -27.57 -5.41 -30.38
N ILE A 114 -26.56 -5.09 -31.19
CA ILE A 114 -25.79 -6.09 -31.93
C ILE A 114 -24.91 -6.85 -30.93
N LEU A 115 -25.05 -8.18 -30.88
CA LEU A 115 -24.23 -9.03 -30.02
C LEU A 115 -23.01 -9.53 -30.80
N LEU A 116 -21.80 -9.30 -30.27
CA LEU A 116 -20.58 -9.87 -30.84
C LEU A 116 -20.37 -11.29 -30.32
N ASP A 117 -20.02 -12.18 -31.25
CA ASP A 117 -19.70 -13.57 -30.94
C ASP A 117 -18.37 -13.69 -30.19
N ASN A 118 -18.38 -14.49 -29.12
CA ASN A 118 -17.20 -14.81 -28.33
C ASN A 118 -17.32 -16.23 -27.75
N ASP A 119 -16.58 -17.17 -28.35
CA ASP A 119 -16.63 -18.60 -27.99
C ASP A 119 -16.09 -18.91 -26.59
N ARG A 120 -15.20 -18.06 -26.07
CA ARG A 120 -14.49 -18.26 -24.80
C ARG A 120 -14.46 -16.98 -23.98
N LEU A 121 -15.61 -16.67 -23.37
CA LEU A 121 -15.80 -15.52 -22.49
C LEU A 121 -14.75 -15.44 -21.36
N ASP A 122 -14.28 -16.60 -20.87
CA ASP A 122 -13.26 -16.73 -19.83
C ASP A 122 -11.85 -16.39 -20.31
N LEU A 123 -11.55 -16.59 -21.60
CA LEU A 123 -10.23 -16.32 -22.19
C LEU A 123 -10.13 -14.95 -22.85
N ALA A 124 -11.25 -14.26 -23.07
CA ALA A 124 -11.31 -13.01 -23.83
C ALA A 124 -10.26 -11.98 -23.40
N VAL A 125 -10.09 -11.79 -22.09
CA VAL A 125 -9.08 -10.87 -21.51
C VAL A 125 -7.65 -11.36 -21.78
N ALA A 126 -7.38 -12.65 -21.57
CA ALA A 126 -6.05 -13.23 -21.78
C ALA A 126 -5.64 -13.19 -23.26
N CYS A 127 -6.58 -13.45 -24.17
CA CYS A 127 -6.37 -13.32 -25.61
C CYS A 127 -6.05 -11.88 -26.01
N GLY A 128 -6.80 -10.90 -25.48
CA GLY A 128 -6.51 -9.48 -25.69
C GLY A 128 -5.12 -9.09 -25.17
N ALA A 129 -4.73 -9.56 -23.99
CA ALA A 129 -3.41 -9.30 -23.41
C ALA A 129 -2.27 -9.93 -24.23
N ALA A 130 -2.44 -11.18 -24.71
CA ALA A 130 -1.47 -11.86 -25.56
C ALA A 130 -1.31 -11.14 -26.91
N TYR A 131 -2.43 -10.75 -27.55
CA TYR A 131 -2.42 -9.96 -28.78
C TYR A 131 -1.71 -8.62 -28.57
N TYR A 132 -2.01 -7.91 -27.48
CA TYR A 132 -1.32 -6.66 -27.15
C TYR A 132 0.19 -6.85 -26.95
N GLY A 133 0.61 -7.99 -26.39
CA GLY A 133 2.02 -8.36 -26.30
C GLY A 133 2.71 -8.48 -27.66
N MET A 134 1.99 -8.92 -28.70
CA MET A 134 2.48 -8.94 -30.09
C MET A 134 2.53 -7.54 -30.70
N VAL A 135 1.50 -6.72 -30.48
CA VAL A 135 1.45 -5.32 -30.92
C VAL A 135 2.66 -4.53 -30.39
N ARG A 136 3.06 -4.76 -29.13
CA ARG A 136 4.26 -4.14 -28.53
C ARG A 136 5.57 -4.54 -29.21
N ARG A 137 5.58 -5.63 -29.98
CA ARG A 137 6.74 -6.08 -30.78
C ARG A 137 6.66 -5.63 -32.23
N GLY A 138 5.68 -4.77 -32.56
CA GLY A 138 5.43 -4.28 -33.92
C GLY A 138 4.53 -5.19 -34.75
N GLU A 139 3.92 -6.22 -34.16
CA GLU A 139 3.07 -7.18 -34.86
C GLU A 139 1.59 -6.98 -34.48
N GLY A 140 0.82 -6.30 -35.33
CA GLY A 140 -0.62 -6.10 -35.18
C GLY A 140 -1.06 -4.64 -35.18
N VAL A 141 -2.34 -4.41 -34.90
CA VAL A 141 -2.94 -3.07 -34.88
C VAL A 141 -3.05 -2.59 -33.44
N LYS A 142 -2.44 -1.44 -33.14
CA LYS A 142 -2.57 -0.78 -31.83
C LYS A 142 -3.90 -0.04 -31.79
N ILE A 143 -4.76 -0.40 -30.84
CA ILE A 143 -5.92 0.40 -30.47
C ILE A 143 -5.47 1.36 -29.37
N ALA A 144 -5.55 2.66 -29.61
CA ALA A 144 -5.32 3.66 -28.59
C ALA A 144 -6.59 3.81 -27.75
N ALA A 145 -6.56 3.35 -26.50
CA ALA A 145 -7.55 3.76 -25.52
C ALA A 145 -7.09 5.12 -24.98
N SER A 146 -7.85 6.17 -25.30
CA SER A 146 -7.74 7.43 -24.56
C SER A 146 -8.10 7.17 -23.10
N LEU A 147 -7.52 7.94 -22.19
CA LEU A 147 -7.92 7.85 -20.79
C LEU A 147 -9.42 8.14 -20.72
N ALA A 148 -10.22 7.21 -20.21
CA ALA A 148 -11.62 7.50 -19.86
C ALA A 148 -11.73 8.46 -18.66
N ARG A 149 -10.70 9.29 -18.39
CA ARG A 149 -10.58 10.21 -17.26
C ARG A 149 -9.76 11.45 -17.59
N SER A 150 -10.22 12.60 -17.15
CA SER A 150 -9.47 13.87 -17.11
C SER A 150 -8.91 14.11 -15.71
N TYR A 151 -7.73 14.71 -15.65
CA TYR A 151 -7.02 15.04 -14.42
C TYR A 151 -6.95 16.54 -14.26
N TYR A 152 -7.13 16.98 -13.02
CA TYR A 152 -7.15 18.39 -12.65
C TYR A 152 -6.25 18.62 -11.45
N ILE A 153 -5.74 19.84 -11.33
CA ILE A 153 -5.08 20.33 -10.13
C ILE A 153 -5.94 21.42 -9.49
N ASP A 154 -6.23 21.27 -8.21
CA ASP A 154 -6.91 22.30 -7.42
C ASP A 154 -6.01 23.55 -7.34
N VAL A 155 -6.60 24.73 -7.52
CA VAL A 155 -5.91 26.01 -7.44
C VAL A 155 -6.63 26.94 -6.48
N ASP A 156 -5.85 27.62 -5.63
CA ASP A 156 -6.36 28.49 -4.56
C ASP A 156 -7.10 29.70 -5.15
N THR A 157 -8.43 29.59 -5.25
CA THR A 157 -9.33 30.53 -5.91
C THR A 157 -10.65 30.63 -5.13
N GLU A 158 -11.28 31.81 -5.13
CA GLU A 158 -12.64 32.01 -4.59
C GLU A 158 -13.58 32.44 -5.73
N PRO A 159 -14.59 31.62 -6.10
CA PRO A 159 -14.93 30.29 -5.57
C PRO A 159 -13.95 29.17 -6.01
N PRO A 160 -13.88 28.02 -5.30
CA PRO A 160 -12.93 26.94 -5.59
C PRO A 160 -13.02 26.40 -7.01
N ALA A 161 -11.88 26.35 -7.69
CA ALA A 161 -11.75 25.87 -9.06
C ALA A 161 -10.48 25.02 -9.24
N ALA A 162 -10.50 24.17 -10.26
CA ALA A 162 -9.39 23.31 -10.62
C ALA A 162 -9.00 23.52 -12.10
N VAL A 163 -7.71 23.43 -12.40
CA VAL A 163 -7.19 23.54 -13.77
C VAL A 163 -7.06 22.15 -14.37
N CYS A 164 -7.57 21.94 -15.58
CA CYS A 164 -7.37 20.69 -16.31
C CYS A 164 -5.89 20.55 -16.71
N ILE A 165 -5.23 19.49 -16.23
CA ILE A 165 -3.80 19.24 -16.45
C ILE A 165 -3.56 18.11 -17.45
N ALA A 166 -4.52 17.19 -17.60
CA ALA A 166 -4.52 16.18 -18.65
C ALA A 166 -5.97 15.84 -19.06
N PRO A 167 -6.34 16.02 -20.33
CA PRO A 167 -7.69 15.76 -20.83
C PRO A 167 -7.93 14.25 -20.99
N GLY A 168 -9.19 13.84 -21.07
CA GLY A 168 -9.55 12.45 -21.33
C GLY A 168 -8.99 11.94 -22.66
N SER A 169 -8.87 12.81 -23.65
CA SER A 169 -8.27 12.48 -24.94
C SER A 169 -6.74 12.32 -24.93
N ALA A 170 -6.06 12.49 -23.79
CA ALA A 170 -4.59 12.43 -23.73
C ALA A 170 -4.05 11.04 -24.09
N GLU A 171 -3.04 10.99 -24.96
CA GLU A 171 -2.38 9.74 -25.35
C GLU A 171 -1.25 9.36 -24.38
N PRO A 172 -1.04 8.05 -24.10
CA PRO A 172 0.12 7.63 -23.33
C PRO A 172 1.44 8.00 -24.02
N GLY A 173 2.32 8.66 -23.28
CA GLY A 173 3.57 9.24 -23.74
C GLY A 173 3.46 10.73 -24.12
N GLN A 174 2.24 11.27 -24.27
CA GLN A 174 2.02 12.66 -24.62
C GLN A 174 2.44 13.57 -23.46
N GLU A 175 3.28 14.54 -23.78
CA GLU A 175 3.68 15.62 -22.89
C GLU A 175 2.77 16.84 -23.14
N ILE A 176 2.23 17.38 -22.06
CA ILE A 176 1.31 18.51 -22.06
C ILE A 176 1.95 19.60 -21.21
N GLU A 177 2.33 20.71 -21.86
CA GLU A 177 2.81 21.93 -21.20
C GLU A 177 1.67 22.94 -21.13
N LEU A 178 1.39 23.45 -19.93
CA LEU A 178 0.42 24.53 -19.74
C LEU A 178 1.11 25.88 -19.93
N THR A 179 1.28 26.31 -21.18
CA THR A 179 1.98 27.56 -21.52
C THR A 179 1.16 28.82 -21.22
N ASP A 180 -0.16 28.74 -21.35
CA ASP A 180 -1.06 29.90 -21.25
C ASP A 180 -1.61 30.12 -19.83
N THR A 181 -1.23 29.26 -18.87
CA THR A 181 -1.65 29.32 -17.47
C THR A 181 -0.43 29.57 -16.59
N PRO A 182 -0.17 30.80 -16.13
CA PRO A 182 0.94 31.08 -15.24
C PRO A 182 0.67 30.52 -13.84
N PHE A 183 1.62 29.77 -13.28
CA PHE A 183 1.56 29.26 -11.90
C PHE A 183 2.64 29.91 -11.04
N THR A 184 2.32 30.20 -9.79
CA THR A 184 3.29 30.65 -8.79
C THR A 184 3.55 29.55 -7.79
N LEU A 185 4.82 29.20 -7.61
CA LEU A 185 5.26 28.11 -6.75
C LEU A 185 5.88 28.68 -5.48
N ALA A 186 5.27 28.37 -4.34
CA ALA A 186 5.88 28.66 -3.06
C ALA A 186 7.03 27.69 -2.77
N ILE A 187 8.22 28.24 -2.51
CA ILE A 187 9.43 27.49 -2.16
C ILE A 187 9.83 27.78 -0.71
N SER A 188 10.59 26.84 -0.12
CA SER A 188 11.07 26.88 1.27
C SER A 188 9.97 26.83 2.35
N GLN A 189 8.74 26.50 1.97
CA GLN A 189 7.63 26.19 2.88
C GLN A 189 6.87 24.94 2.40
N PRO A 190 6.14 24.22 3.28
CA PRO A 190 5.29 23.11 2.87
C PRO A 190 4.21 23.57 1.90
N VAL A 191 4.11 22.90 0.76
CA VAL A 191 3.11 23.12 -0.28
C VAL A 191 2.36 21.84 -0.57
N GLU A 192 1.07 21.97 -0.89
CA GLU A 192 0.19 20.87 -1.25
C GLU A 192 -0.27 21.02 -2.71
N PHE A 193 -0.30 19.92 -3.44
CA PHE A 193 -0.84 19.83 -4.80
C PHE A 193 -2.01 18.85 -4.79
N PRO A 194 -3.25 19.33 -4.54
CA PRO A 194 -4.43 18.49 -4.59
C PRO A 194 -4.75 18.17 -6.05
N LEU A 195 -4.78 16.88 -6.39
CA LEU A 195 -5.24 16.43 -7.69
C LEU A 195 -6.68 15.95 -7.61
N LEU A 196 -7.42 16.17 -8.69
CA LEU A 196 -8.74 15.60 -8.89
C LEU A 196 -8.75 14.78 -10.17
N VAL A 197 -9.57 13.73 -10.18
CA VAL A 197 -9.81 12.92 -11.37
C VAL A 197 -11.32 12.92 -11.67
N SER A 198 -11.68 13.08 -12.93
CA SER A 198 -13.06 12.96 -13.39
C SER A 198 -13.16 11.92 -14.50
N SER A 199 -14.08 10.98 -14.39
CA SER A 199 -14.44 10.07 -15.48
C SER A 199 -15.59 10.60 -16.36
N THR A 200 -16.17 11.75 -16.01
CA THR A 200 -17.37 12.29 -16.66
C THR A 200 -17.04 13.54 -17.49
N ARG A 201 -16.07 14.33 -17.04
CA ARG A 201 -15.63 15.57 -17.68
C ARG A 201 -14.51 15.36 -18.70
N LEU A 202 -14.74 14.52 -19.71
CA LEU A 202 -13.67 14.09 -20.62
C LEU A 202 -13.27 15.10 -21.70
N SER A 203 -14.01 16.22 -21.80
CA SER A 203 -13.83 17.20 -22.88
C SER A 203 -13.14 18.51 -22.49
N ASP A 204 -12.79 18.69 -21.22
CA ASP A 204 -12.10 19.89 -20.75
C ASP A 204 -10.68 19.93 -21.35
N ARG A 205 -10.24 21.10 -21.82
CA ARG A 205 -8.92 21.27 -22.47
C ARG A 205 -7.84 21.53 -21.43
N PRO A 206 -6.57 21.16 -21.70
CA PRO A 206 -5.46 21.55 -20.85
C PRO A 206 -5.46 23.07 -20.59
N GLY A 207 -5.38 23.47 -19.32
CA GLY A 207 -5.39 24.88 -18.91
C GLY A 207 -6.77 25.45 -18.61
N ASP A 208 -7.87 24.74 -18.93
CA ASP A 208 -9.22 25.20 -18.60
C ASP A 208 -9.40 25.23 -17.07
N LEU A 209 -9.80 26.39 -16.54
CA LEU A 209 -10.19 26.56 -15.15
C LEU A 209 -11.68 26.22 -15.00
N VAL A 210 -11.98 25.18 -14.22
CA VAL A 210 -13.34 24.66 -14.03
C VAL A 210 -13.73 24.67 -12.55
N PRO A 211 -15.00 24.94 -12.20
CA PRO A 211 -15.45 24.88 -10.81
C PRO A 211 -15.34 23.46 -10.27
N ILE A 212 -14.94 23.30 -9.00
CA ILE A 212 -14.84 22.00 -8.36
C ILE A 212 -16.25 21.48 -8.03
N ASP A 213 -16.65 20.39 -8.68
CA ASP A 213 -17.89 19.65 -8.41
C ASP A 213 -17.56 18.25 -7.88
N ARG A 214 -17.88 18.00 -6.60
CA ARG A 214 -17.60 16.72 -5.92
C ARG A 214 -18.43 15.54 -6.41
N GLU A 215 -19.48 15.78 -7.19
CA GLU A 215 -20.24 14.70 -7.84
C GLU A 215 -19.59 14.23 -9.15
N GLN A 216 -18.80 15.09 -9.78
CA GLN A 216 -18.13 14.83 -11.07
C GLN A 216 -16.62 14.60 -10.93
N MET A 217 -16.02 15.05 -9.82
CA MET A 217 -14.59 14.99 -9.57
C MET A 217 -14.30 14.28 -8.26
N THR A 218 -13.42 13.28 -8.32
CA THR A 218 -12.94 12.53 -7.17
C THR A 218 -11.55 13.06 -6.79
N PRO A 219 -11.32 13.50 -5.54
CA PRO A 219 -9.99 13.88 -5.10
C PRO A 219 -9.07 12.66 -5.08
N LEU A 220 -7.87 12.84 -5.60
CA LEU A 220 -6.75 11.92 -5.40
C LEU A 220 -5.97 12.34 -4.14
N PRO A 221 -5.22 11.43 -3.51
CA PRO A 221 -4.36 11.78 -2.40
C PRO A 221 -3.45 12.96 -2.78
N PRO A 222 -3.48 14.08 -2.03
CA PRO A 222 -2.73 15.28 -2.38
C PRO A 222 -1.24 15.09 -2.12
N ILE A 223 -0.37 15.62 -2.98
CA ILE A 223 1.08 15.60 -2.72
C ILE A 223 1.44 16.77 -1.83
N ARG A 224 2.01 16.48 -0.66
CA ARG A 224 2.60 17.48 0.24
C ARG A 224 4.12 17.41 0.16
N THR A 225 4.77 18.51 -0.18
CA THR A 225 6.24 18.57 -0.31
C THR A 225 6.80 19.93 0.15
N VAL A 226 8.10 19.99 0.45
CA VAL A 226 8.82 21.23 0.74
C VAL A 226 9.88 21.42 -0.34
N LEU A 227 9.70 22.43 -1.20
CA LEU A 227 10.58 22.68 -2.33
C LEU A 227 11.71 23.62 -1.90
N LYS A 228 12.92 23.09 -1.66
CA LYS A 228 14.07 23.87 -1.17
C LYS A 228 14.83 24.56 -2.32
N THR A 229 15.36 25.75 -2.05
CA THR A 229 16.35 26.44 -2.90
C THR A 229 17.61 26.74 -2.10
N GLY A 230 18.76 26.82 -2.78
CA GLY A 230 20.06 26.97 -2.13
C GLY A 230 20.19 28.21 -1.22
N ARG A 231 20.90 28.03 -0.09
CA ARG A 231 21.45 28.99 0.90
C ARG A 231 20.58 30.16 1.44
N LYS A 232 19.39 30.47 0.94
CA LYS A 232 18.52 31.51 1.53
C LYS A 232 17.26 30.89 2.15
N LYS A 233 17.11 31.07 3.47
CA LYS A 233 15.96 30.62 4.29
C LYS A 233 14.72 31.54 4.17
N GLN A 234 14.59 32.34 3.13
CA GLN A 234 13.41 33.21 2.97
C GLN A 234 12.35 32.48 2.14
N ALA A 235 11.09 32.59 2.57
CA ALA A 235 9.94 32.22 1.75
C ALA A 235 9.98 33.07 0.48
N GLU A 236 10.00 32.40 -0.66
CA GLU A 236 10.10 33.01 -1.98
C GLU A 236 9.03 32.35 -2.86
N THR A 237 8.50 33.09 -3.82
CA THR A 237 7.54 32.61 -4.81
C THR A 237 8.20 32.68 -6.17
N VAL A 238 8.18 31.57 -6.92
CA VAL A 238 8.80 31.47 -8.24
C VAL A 238 7.73 31.20 -9.29
N ASP A 239 7.79 31.93 -10.40
CA ASP A 239 6.90 31.66 -11.54
C ASP A 239 7.33 30.37 -12.23
N VAL A 240 6.37 29.46 -12.46
CA VAL A 240 6.62 28.15 -13.05
C VAL A 240 5.62 27.80 -14.14
N ARG A 241 6.04 26.91 -15.04
CA ARG A 241 5.16 26.20 -15.97
C ARG A 241 4.93 24.80 -15.48
N LEU A 242 3.69 24.36 -15.57
CA LEU A 242 3.28 23.02 -15.22
C LEU A 242 3.31 22.13 -16.47
N HIS A 243 3.97 21.00 -16.32
CA HIS A 243 4.11 19.97 -17.32
C HIS A 243 3.53 18.68 -16.82
N THR A 244 2.86 17.95 -17.70
CA THR A 244 2.28 16.66 -17.39
C THR A 244 2.62 15.67 -18.48
N ARG A 245 2.79 14.42 -18.09
CA ARG A 245 2.95 13.34 -19.04
C ARG A 245 2.28 12.10 -18.52
N LEU A 246 1.40 11.54 -19.33
CA LEU A 246 0.88 10.21 -19.06
C LEU A 246 1.90 9.18 -19.53
N THR A 247 2.24 8.20 -18.70
CA THR A 247 3.12 7.10 -19.11
C THR A 247 2.33 5.95 -19.75
N GLU A 248 3.00 5.12 -20.55
CA GLU A 248 2.41 3.91 -21.16
C GLU A 248 1.87 2.89 -20.14
N ILE A 249 2.31 2.99 -18.89
CA ILE A 249 1.89 2.11 -17.77
C ILE A 249 0.75 2.71 -16.95
N GLY A 250 0.22 3.89 -17.30
CA GLY A 250 -0.92 4.53 -16.64
C GLY A 250 -0.58 5.37 -15.40
N THR A 251 0.67 5.79 -15.26
CA THR A 251 1.17 6.73 -14.23
C THR A 251 1.14 8.16 -14.79
N LEU A 252 0.72 9.14 -13.99
CA LEU A 252 0.78 10.57 -14.35
C LEU A 252 2.09 11.17 -13.79
N ASP A 253 3.02 11.51 -14.67
CA ASP A 253 4.20 12.31 -14.34
C ASP A 253 3.81 13.80 -14.36
N LEU A 254 4.18 14.54 -13.32
CA LEU A 254 3.99 15.99 -13.23
C LEU A 254 5.32 16.66 -12.92
N TRP A 255 5.63 17.81 -13.53
CA TRP A 255 6.78 18.61 -13.12
C TRP A 255 6.55 20.09 -13.35
N LEU A 256 7.23 20.90 -12.56
CA LEU A 256 7.20 22.35 -12.62
C LEU A 256 8.56 22.83 -13.13
N SER A 257 8.60 23.69 -14.14
CA SER A 257 9.84 24.33 -14.62
C SER A 257 9.80 25.82 -14.36
N GLU A 258 10.87 26.40 -13.85
CA GLU A 258 10.98 27.84 -13.65
C GLU A 258 10.86 28.63 -14.96
N VAL A 259 10.07 29.71 -14.94
CA VAL A 259 9.98 30.65 -16.07
C VAL A 259 11.26 31.48 -16.15
N GLY A 260 12.08 31.25 -17.18
CA GLY A 260 13.31 32.02 -17.43
C GLY A 260 14.55 31.56 -16.64
N GLY A 261 14.47 30.42 -15.95
CA GLY A 261 15.58 29.78 -15.24
C GLY A 261 15.81 28.33 -15.69
N GLU A 262 16.78 27.65 -15.07
CA GLU A 262 17.11 26.24 -15.36
C GLU A 262 16.54 25.25 -14.33
N ARG A 263 15.79 25.73 -13.32
CA ARG A 263 15.29 24.89 -12.22
C ARG A 263 14.03 24.12 -12.66
N SER A 264 13.97 22.84 -12.28
CA SER A 264 12.77 22.01 -12.43
C SER A 264 12.51 21.15 -11.19
N TRP A 265 11.24 20.93 -10.88
CA TRP A 265 10.76 20.15 -9.73
C TRP A 265 9.79 19.07 -10.19
N ARG A 266 10.13 17.80 -10.01
CA ARG A 266 9.32 16.66 -10.46
C ARG A 266 8.48 16.07 -9.33
N LEU A 267 7.23 15.75 -9.66
CA LEU A 267 6.18 15.17 -8.82
C LEU A 267 5.70 13.87 -9.50
N GLN A 268 5.79 12.70 -8.85
CA GLN A 268 5.36 11.42 -9.44
C GLN A 268 4.09 10.88 -8.76
N PHE A 269 3.09 10.48 -9.55
CA PHE A 269 1.79 9.96 -9.07
C PHE A 269 1.53 8.53 -9.51
N ASP A 270 1.27 7.61 -8.57
CA ASP A 270 0.72 6.30 -8.91
C ASP A 270 -0.82 6.39 -9.00
N VAL A 271 -1.35 6.31 -10.22
CA VAL A 271 -2.80 6.44 -10.47
C VAL A 271 -3.52 5.09 -10.34
N ARG A 272 -2.79 3.98 -10.19
CA ARG A 272 -3.35 2.62 -10.12
C ARG A 272 -3.73 2.21 -8.70
N SER A 273 -3.04 2.67 -7.67
CA SER A 273 -3.38 2.39 -6.26
C SER A 273 -4.75 2.95 -5.87
N ALA A 274 -5.11 4.12 -6.41
CA ALA A 274 -6.41 4.78 -6.19
C ALA A 274 -7.57 4.16 -7.01
N THR A 275 -7.28 3.25 -7.94
CA THR A 275 -8.28 2.71 -8.89
C THR A 275 -8.48 1.20 -8.80
N GLN A 276 -7.73 0.50 -7.93
CA GLN A 276 -8.05 -0.87 -7.52
C GLN A 276 -9.09 -0.84 -6.41
N THR A 277 -10.29 -1.35 -6.69
CA THR A 277 -11.35 -1.51 -5.67
C THR A 277 -10.94 -2.43 -4.53
N ASP A 278 -9.94 -3.29 -4.73
CA ASP A 278 -9.59 -4.42 -3.83
C ASP A 278 -8.55 -4.10 -2.74
N VAL A 279 -8.05 -2.87 -2.70
CA VAL A 279 -7.22 -2.37 -1.62
C VAL A 279 -7.86 -1.08 -1.15
N ALA A 280 -8.52 -1.10 0.02
CA ALA A 280 -8.78 0.15 0.72
C ALA A 280 -7.43 0.85 0.81
N ALA A 281 -7.31 2.02 0.16
CA ALA A 281 -6.09 2.80 0.18
C ALA A 281 -5.67 2.92 1.64
N HIS A 282 -4.69 2.12 2.05
CA HIS A 282 -3.94 2.46 3.22
C HIS A 282 -3.35 3.81 2.87
N GLU A 283 -3.75 4.85 3.61
CA GLU A 283 -3.04 6.12 3.69
C GLU A 283 -1.60 5.78 4.09
N SER A 284 -0.82 5.37 3.10
CA SER A 284 0.56 5.01 3.32
C SER A 284 1.29 6.33 3.34
N ALA A 285 1.83 6.67 4.51
CA ALA A 285 2.75 7.79 4.71
C ALA A 285 4.04 7.69 3.86
N ALA A 286 4.10 6.77 2.88
CA ALA A 286 5.21 6.52 1.98
C ALA A 286 5.17 7.36 0.70
N GLU A 287 4.07 8.08 0.42
CA GLU A 287 3.89 8.87 -0.82
C GLU A 287 4.41 10.32 -0.73
N GLN A 288 5.09 10.69 0.37
CA GLN A 288 5.81 11.96 0.47
C GLN A 288 7.19 11.87 -0.17
N GLN A 289 7.26 12.07 -1.49
CA GLN A 289 8.54 12.16 -2.18
C GLN A 289 9.17 13.55 -1.95
N GLY A 290 10.23 13.59 -1.14
CA GLY A 290 11.15 14.72 -1.14
C GLY A 290 11.90 14.81 -2.48
N VAL A 291 12.12 16.03 -2.98
CA VAL A 291 12.97 16.27 -4.16
C VAL A 291 14.39 15.82 -3.83
N LEU A 292 14.95 14.95 -4.68
CA LEU A 292 16.33 14.49 -4.59
C LEU A 292 17.25 15.53 -5.21
N ASP A 293 18.16 16.09 -4.42
CA ASP A 293 19.29 16.84 -4.97
C ASP A 293 20.27 15.84 -5.63
N GLU A 294 20.39 15.91 -6.95
CA GLU A 294 21.30 15.05 -7.72
C GLU A 294 22.76 15.18 -7.29
N ALA A 295 23.19 16.35 -6.81
CA ALA A 295 24.54 16.54 -6.29
C ALA A 295 24.73 15.79 -4.96
N ALA A 296 23.75 15.87 -4.05
CA ALA A 296 23.77 15.15 -2.78
C ALA A 296 23.69 13.63 -3.00
N TRP A 297 22.85 13.17 -3.94
CA TRP A 297 22.82 11.76 -4.33
C TRP A 297 24.18 11.33 -4.88
N LYS A 298 24.78 12.10 -5.80
CA LYS A 298 26.09 11.74 -6.36
C LYS A 298 27.13 11.59 -5.26
N ALA A 299 27.18 12.51 -4.29
CA ALA A 299 28.09 12.42 -3.15
C ALA A 299 27.85 11.15 -2.33
N ALA A 300 26.59 10.79 -2.05
CA ALA A 300 26.25 9.56 -1.35
C ALA A 300 26.62 8.29 -2.14
N PHE A 301 26.38 8.30 -3.46
CA PHE A 301 26.73 7.20 -4.36
C PHE A 301 28.25 6.99 -4.46
N ASP A 302 29.02 8.07 -4.49
CA ASP A 302 30.50 8.00 -4.45
C ASP A 302 30.98 7.33 -3.15
N GLN A 303 30.32 7.59 -2.01
CA GLN A 303 30.62 6.90 -0.74
C GLN A 303 30.29 5.40 -0.78
N LEU A 304 29.17 5.01 -1.39
CA LEU A 304 28.81 3.59 -1.58
C LEU A 304 29.84 2.90 -2.47
N THR A 305 30.24 3.54 -3.57
CA THR A 305 31.23 3.02 -4.52
C THR A 305 32.62 2.90 -3.91
N ALA A 306 33.04 3.85 -3.07
CA ALA A 306 34.32 3.80 -2.38
C ALA A 306 34.47 2.59 -1.45
N VAL A 307 33.36 2.10 -0.88
CA VAL A 307 33.33 0.93 0.01
C VAL A 307 33.06 -0.37 -0.78
N PHE A 308 32.01 -0.40 -1.60
CA PHE A 308 31.53 -1.63 -2.25
C PHE A 308 31.98 -1.82 -3.70
N GLY A 309 32.46 -0.78 -4.38
CA GLY A 309 32.95 -0.89 -5.76
C GLY A 309 34.16 -1.82 -5.87
N GLN A 310 34.41 -2.40 -7.05
CA GLN A 310 35.49 -3.37 -7.27
C GLN A 310 36.87 -2.82 -6.85
N SER A 311 37.15 -1.56 -7.16
CA SER A 311 38.38 -0.85 -6.76
C SER A 311 38.24 -0.03 -5.47
N GLY A 312 37.12 -0.15 -4.76
CA GLY A 312 36.86 0.56 -3.52
C GLY A 312 37.81 0.09 -2.40
N ALA A 313 38.56 1.03 -1.81
CA ALA A 313 39.54 0.77 -0.75
C ALA A 313 39.05 1.19 0.64
N GLU A 314 37.93 1.91 0.73
CA GLU A 314 37.42 2.43 1.99
C GLU A 314 36.79 1.32 2.85
N LYS A 315 36.97 1.44 4.17
CA LYS A 315 36.37 0.50 5.11
C LYS A 315 34.86 0.78 5.30
N PRO A 316 34.04 -0.25 5.57
CA PRO A 316 32.60 -0.10 5.81
C PRO A 316 32.29 0.60 7.14
N ASP A 317 33.27 0.70 8.04
CA ASP A 317 33.15 1.43 9.29
C ASP A 317 32.99 2.93 9.03
N GLY A 318 32.03 3.54 9.72
CA GLY A 318 31.69 4.96 9.55
C GLY A 318 30.92 5.30 8.27
N LEU A 319 30.61 4.33 7.40
CA LEU A 319 29.87 4.60 6.14
C LEU A 319 28.52 5.30 6.40
N ASN A 320 27.76 4.88 7.41
CA ASN A 320 26.50 5.55 7.76
C ASN A 320 26.69 7.04 8.08
N ARG A 321 27.78 7.40 8.76
CA ARG A 321 28.09 8.79 9.09
C ARG A 321 28.48 9.57 7.84
N ARG A 322 29.32 9.00 6.97
CA ARG A 322 29.68 9.62 5.69
C ARG A 322 28.45 9.84 4.79
N LEU A 323 27.49 8.92 4.82
CA LEU A 323 26.23 9.07 4.09
C LEU A 323 25.35 10.19 4.67
N THR A 324 25.21 10.29 6.00
CA THR A 324 24.46 11.40 6.62
C THR A 324 25.13 12.76 6.37
N ASP A 325 26.46 12.79 6.38
CA ASP A 325 27.23 14.01 6.10
C ASP A 325 27.06 14.42 4.63
N ALA A 326 27.09 13.46 3.69
CA ALA A 326 26.89 13.70 2.26
C ALA A 326 25.46 14.14 1.89
N LEU A 327 24.46 13.64 2.61
CA LEU A 327 23.04 13.94 2.38
C LEU A 327 22.54 15.13 3.21
N GLU A 328 23.38 15.68 4.09
CA GLU A 328 23.07 16.77 5.03
C GLU A 328 21.76 16.54 5.82
N SER A 329 21.42 15.27 6.08
CA SER A 329 20.17 14.86 6.69
C SER A 329 20.36 13.57 7.50
N PRO A 330 19.75 13.46 8.69
CA PRO A 330 19.82 12.27 9.49
C PRO A 330 19.05 11.11 8.84
N ARG A 331 19.47 9.87 9.13
CA ARG A 331 18.99 8.66 8.43
C ARG A 331 17.48 8.44 8.50
N ASP A 332 16.88 8.86 9.61
CA ASP A 332 15.45 8.77 9.86
C ASP A 332 14.63 9.77 9.06
N GLU A 333 15.25 10.78 8.45
CA GLU A 333 14.57 11.77 7.60
C GLU A 333 14.76 11.51 6.10
N TRP A 334 15.50 10.46 5.72
CA TRP A 334 15.73 10.13 4.32
C TRP A 334 14.42 9.72 3.62
N PRO A 335 14.06 10.36 2.49
CA PRO A 335 12.80 10.08 1.79
C PRO A 335 12.82 8.70 1.12
N THR A 336 11.65 8.09 0.95
CA THR A 336 11.50 6.74 0.36
C THR A 336 12.12 6.64 -1.04
N SER A 337 12.04 7.70 -1.85
CA SER A 337 12.67 7.77 -3.17
C SER A 337 14.20 7.63 -3.10
N LEU A 338 14.84 8.33 -2.16
CA LEU A 338 16.28 8.19 -1.88
C LEU A 338 16.61 6.76 -1.45
N LEU A 339 15.81 6.21 -0.54
CA LEU A 339 16.01 4.86 -0.03
C LEU A 339 15.93 3.83 -1.17
N ARG A 340 14.98 3.93 -2.11
CA ARG A 340 14.93 3.01 -3.25
C ARG A 340 16.10 3.17 -4.21
N ARG A 341 16.57 4.39 -4.45
CA ARG A 341 17.79 4.62 -5.25
C ARG A 341 19.04 4.07 -4.57
N MET A 342 19.15 4.20 -3.25
CA MET A 342 20.20 3.55 -2.44
C MET A 342 20.14 2.02 -2.55
N TRP A 343 18.93 1.44 -2.54
CA TRP A 343 18.75 0.01 -2.74
C TRP A 343 19.28 -0.44 -4.12
N GLU A 344 18.96 0.29 -5.18
CA GLU A 344 19.42 -0.01 -6.55
C GLU A 344 20.96 0.00 -6.62
N ALA A 345 21.58 1.07 -6.11
CA ALA A 345 23.04 1.18 -6.05
C ALA A 345 23.70 0.05 -5.23
N LEU A 346 23.10 -0.35 -4.10
CA LEU A 346 23.62 -1.45 -3.29
C LEU A 346 23.52 -2.79 -4.02
N MET A 347 22.46 -3.02 -4.78
CA MET A 347 22.30 -4.23 -5.59
C MET A 347 23.30 -4.29 -6.75
N GLU A 348 23.54 -3.16 -7.44
CA GLU A 348 24.59 -3.03 -8.46
C GLU A 348 25.98 -3.30 -7.89
N LEU A 349 26.25 -2.82 -6.68
CA LEU A 349 27.53 -3.00 -5.97
C LEU A 349 27.58 -4.29 -5.13
N SER A 350 26.69 -5.25 -5.38
CA SER A 350 26.52 -6.42 -4.50
C SER A 350 27.74 -7.33 -4.39
N ASP A 351 28.63 -7.35 -5.39
CA ASP A 351 29.90 -8.10 -5.31
C ASP A 351 30.82 -7.59 -4.20
N GLY A 352 30.76 -6.28 -3.90
CA GLY A 352 31.53 -5.64 -2.84
C GLY A 352 31.29 -6.19 -1.44
N ARG A 353 30.13 -6.79 -1.20
CA ARG A 353 29.80 -7.40 0.10
C ARG A 353 30.69 -8.60 0.42
N ARG A 354 31.26 -9.25 -0.61
CA ARG A 354 32.14 -10.43 -0.47
C ARG A 354 33.57 -10.09 -0.04
N LYS A 355 33.94 -8.80 0.09
CA LYS A 355 35.29 -8.37 0.50
C LYS A 355 35.65 -8.80 1.93
N SER A 356 34.72 -8.68 2.87
CA SER A 356 34.89 -9.18 4.25
C SER A 356 33.54 -9.29 4.97
N ALA A 357 33.50 -9.99 6.11
CA ALA A 357 32.29 -10.08 6.93
C ALA A 357 31.76 -8.70 7.36
N ALA A 358 32.63 -7.73 7.60
CA ALA A 358 32.24 -6.36 7.93
C ALA A 358 31.55 -5.65 6.75
N HIS A 359 31.99 -5.92 5.50
CA HIS A 359 31.34 -5.38 4.31
C HIS A 359 29.95 -5.99 4.14
N GLU A 360 29.81 -7.30 4.29
CA GLU A 360 28.51 -7.95 4.18
C GLU A 360 27.54 -7.48 5.26
N ALA A 361 27.95 -7.43 6.52
CA ALA A 361 27.11 -6.92 7.60
C ALA A 361 26.62 -5.48 7.33
N ARG A 362 27.52 -4.58 6.88
CA ARG A 362 27.15 -3.20 6.53
C ARG A 362 26.23 -3.14 5.31
N TRP A 363 26.48 -3.97 4.30
CA TRP A 363 25.66 -4.04 3.09
C TRP A 363 24.25 -4.53 3.40
N LEU A 364 24.09 -5.62 4.17
CA LEU A 364 22.79 -6.14 4.61
C LEU A 364 22.02 -5.08 5.44
N ASN A 365 22.72 -4.40 6.34
CA ASN A 365 22.14 -3.33 7.15
C ASN A 365 21.55 -2.22 6.28
N LEU A 366 22.34 -1.71 5.32
CA LEU A 366 21.92 -0.64 4.42
C LEU A 366 20.84 -1.10 3.44
N LEU A 367 20.92 -2.31 2.90
CA LEU A 367 19.94 -2.86 1.97
C LEU A 367 18.56 -3.05 2.62
N GLY A 368 18.53 -3.60 3.84
CA GLY A 368 17.28 -3.70 4.60
C GLY A 368 16.74 -2.32 5.00
N PHE A 369 17.62 -1.38 5.33
CA PHE A 369 17.22 0.00 5.65
C PHE A 369 16.62 0.69 4.42
N SER A 370 17.23 0.53 3.26
CA SER A 370 16.85 1.20 2.02
C SER A 370 15.57 0.62 1.38
N LEU A 371 15.20 -0.62 1.72
CA LEU A 371 13.97 -1.26 1.23
C LEU A 371 12.81 -1.24 2.23
N ARG A 372 12.98 -0.77 3.47
CA ARG A 372 11.89 -0.76 4.48
C ARG A 372 10.67 0.08 4.01
N PRO A 373 9.42 -0.31 4.35
CA PRO A 373 9.01 -1.56 5.01
C PRO A 373 8.87 -2.78 4.07
N GLY A 374 9.37 -2.69 2.84
CA GLY A 374 9.22 -3.69 1.78
C GLY A 374 8.04 -3.42 0.83
N TYR A 375 7.33 -2.31 1.03
CA TYR A 375 6.18 -1.86 0.24
C TYR A 375 6.04 -0.34 0.39
N GLY A 376 5.12 0.26 -0.37
CA GLY A 376 4.78 1.69 -0.29
C GLY A 376 5.38 2.54 -1.41
N LEU A 377 6.24 1.99 -2.26
CA LEU A 377 6.62 2.60 -3.54
C LEU A 377 6.42 1.62 -4.70
N ALA A 378 6.14 2.17 -5.89
CA ALA A 378 6.04 1.38 -7.11
C ALA A 378 7.28 0.48 -7.30
N VAL A 379 7.05 -0.77 -7.73
CA VAL A 379 8.09 -1.78 -8.01
C VAL A 379 8.76 -2.34 -6.74
N ASP A 380 8.27 -2.02 -5.54
CA ASP A 380 8.80 -2.61 -4.29
C ASP A 380 8.64 -4.13 -4.20
N ASP A 381 7.58 -4.69 -4.79
CA ASP A 381 7.37 -6.12 -4.94
C ASP A 381 8.53 -6.80 -5.70
N TRP A 382 8.96 -6.20 -6.81
CA TRP A 382 10.13 -6.64 -7.56
C TRP A 382 11.43 -6.45 -6.76
N ARG A 383 11.62 -5.32 -6.08
CA ARG A 383 12.81 -5.08 -5.24
C ARG A 383 12.93 -6.09 -4.10
N VAL A 384 11.81 -6.46 -3.47
CA VAL A 384 11.76 -7.52 -2.46
C VAL A 384 12.09 -8.87 -3.08
N ALA A 385 11.56 -9.18 -4.27
CA ALA A 385 11.87 -10.43 -4.97
C ALA A 385 13.36 -10.55 -5.39
N GLU A 386 13.98 -9.44 -5.81
CA GLU A 386 15.43 -9.38 -6.11
C GLU A 386 16.26 -9.53 -4.83
N THR A 387 15.89 -8.83 -3.75
CA THR A 387 16.55 -8.95 -2.45
C THR A 387 16.48 -10.37 -1.92
N TRP A 388 15.31 -11.03 -2.05
CA TRP A 388 15.12 -12.43 -1.72
C TRP A 388 16.11 -13.33 -2.48
N ARG A 389 16.20 -13.17 -3.81
CA ARG A 389 17.13 -13.94 -4.65
C ARG A 389 18.60 -13.69 -4.32
N ALA A 390 18.96 -12.48 -3.90
CA ALA A 390 20.34 -12.14 -3.58
C ALA A 390 20.80 -12.65 -2.21
N VAL A 391 19.92 -12.64 -1.20
CA VAL A 391 20.29 -12.84 0.20
C VAL A 391 19.88 -14.21 0.74
N GLN A 392 18.71 -14.72 0.37
CA GLN A 392 18.15 -15.90 1.03
C GLN A 392 19.03 -17.14 0.77
N GLY A 393 19.57 -17.71 1.85
CA GLY A 393 20.51 -18.83 1.80
C GLY A 393 21.86 -18.52 1.13
N ARG A 394 22.17 -17.23 0.92
CA ARG A 394 23.33 -16.75 0.13
C ARG A 394 24.15 -15.69 0.86
N LEU A 395 24.31 -15.85 2.18
CA LEU A 395 25.30 -15.07 2.94
C LEU A 395 26.71 -15.47 2.52
N ALA A 396 27.56 -14.49 2.22
CA ALA A 396 28.97 -14.68 1.87
C ALA A 396 29.80 -15.13 3.07
N PHE A 397 29.46 -14.66 4.26
CA PHE A 397 30.14 -14.93 5.53
C PHE A 397 29.14 -15.38 6.59
N ASN A 398 29.33 -16.59 7.11
CA ASN A 398 28.50 -17.15 8.19
C ASN A 398 28.97 -16.69 9.59
N THR A 399 29.04 -15.37 9.81
CA THR A 399 29.38 -14.78 11.11
C THR A 399 28.13 -14.36 11.88
N PRO A 400 28.15 -14.31 13.22
CA PRO A 400 27.01 -13.80 14.00
C PRO A 400 26.56 -12.39 13.57
N ALA A 401 27.51 -11.52 13.22
CA ALA A 401 27.21 -10.17 12.74
C ALA A 401 26.39 -10.20 11.42
N CYS A 402 26.81 -11.00 10.43
CA CYS A 402 26.08 -11.12 9.16
C CYS A 402 24.70 -11.78 9.35
N ARG A 403 24.60 -12.83 10.18
CA ARG A 403 23.32 -13.48 10.47
C ARG A 403 22.37 -12.52 11.17
N ASN A 404 22.85 -11.76 12.16
CA ASN A 404 22.04 -10.78 12.86
C ASN A 404 21.53 -9.66 11.92
N GLU A 405 22.38 -9.14 11.03
CA GLU A 405 21.95 -8.15 10.03
C GLU A 405 20.99 -8.74 8.98
N ALA A 406 21.11 -10.03 8.65
CA ALA A 406 20.13 -10.71 7.80
C ALA A 406 18.76 -10.83 8.50
N LEU A 407 18.73 -11.15 9.79
CA LEU A 407 17.48 -11.16 10.59
C LEU A 407 16.83 -9.77 10.61
N ILE A 408 17.63 -8.72 10.82
CA ILE A 408 17.16 -7.32 10.82
C ILE A 408 16.64 -6.93 9.43
N LEU A 409 17.32 -7.33 8.36
CA LEU A 409 16.86 -7.10 6.98
C LEU A 409 15.48 -7.70 6.76
N TRP A 410 15.30 -9.00 7.05
CA TRP A 410 14.00 -9.67 6.85
C TRP A 410 12.91 -9.07 7.73
N ARG A 411 13.25 -8.65 8.95
CA ARG A 411 12.34 -7.94 9.85
C ARG A 411 11.87 -6.62 9.24
N ARG A 412 12.79 -5.82 8.70
CA ARG A 412 12.52 -4.51 8.08
C ARG A 412 11.62 -4.58 6.86
N ILE A 413 11.76 -5.64 6.05
CA ILE A 413 11.00 -5.78 4.80
C ILE A 413 9.83 -6.78 4.93
N ALA A 414 9.49 -7.20 6.15
CA ALA A 414 8.54 -8.27 6.40
C ALA A 414 7.19 -8.05 5.70
N GLY A 415 6.71 -6.80 5.63
CA GLY A 415 5.44 -6.49 4.97
C GLY A 415 5.44 -6.61 3.45
N GLY A 416 6.62 -6.56 2.82
CA GLY A 416 6.76 -6.85 1.39
C GLY A 416 6.91 -8.34 1.06
N LEU A 417 7.20 -9.19 2.06
CA LEU A 417 7.36 -10.63 1.85
C LEU A 417 6.01 -11.31 1.64
N SER A 418 5.93 -12.19 0.64
CA SER A 418 4.78 -13.08 0.47
C SER A 418 4.62 -14.04 1.66
N ARG A 419 3.41 -14.61 1.81
CA ARG A 419 3.13 -15.63 2.86
C ARG A 419 4.14 -16.78 2.85
N GLY A 420 4.49 -17.29 1.66
CA GLY A 420 5.46 -18.38 1.52
C GLY A 420 6.87 -17.97 1.95
N GLN A 421 7.30 -16.75 1.62
CA GLN A 421 8.59 -16.21 2.05
C GLN A 421 8.64 -15.99 3.56
N GLN A 422 7.57 -15.44 4.16
CA GLN A 422 7.48 -15.28 5.61
C GLN A 422 7.58 -16.63 6.33
N LEU A 423 6.90 -17.65 5.83
CA LEU A 423 7.00 -19.00 6.39
C LEU A 423 8.43 -19.55 6.27
N ALA A 424 9.06 -19.41 5.10
CA ALA A 424 10.42 -19.90 4.86
C ALA A 424 11.48 -19.23 5.76
N VAL A 425 11.33 -17.95 6.12
CA VAL A 425 12.22 -17.31 7.11
C VAL A 425 11.85 -17.67 8.55
N ALA A 426 10.59 -17.95 8.84
CA ALA A 426 10.13 -18.33 10.18
C ALA A 426 10.56 -19.75 10.57
N GLU A 427 10.54 -20.72 9.64
CA GLU A 427 10.76 -22.14 9.95
C GLU A 427 12.08 -22.44 10.69
N PRO A 428 13.26 -21.96 10.22
CA PRO A 428 14.52 -22.19 10.95
C PRO A 428 14.51 -21.54 12.34
N MET A 429 13.87 -20.37 12.46
CA MET A 429 13.76 -19.63 13.72
C MET A 429 12.87 -20.39 14.71
N LEU A 430 11.72 -20.89 14.25
CA LEU A 430 10.81 -21.72 15.03
C LEU A 430 11.47 -23.01 15.50
N ALA A 431 12.27 -23.67 14.65
CA ALA A 431 13.01 -24.85 15.04
C ALA A 431 13.96 -24.57 16.21
N ALA A 432 14.67 -23.44 16.16
CA ALA A 432 15.60 -23.02 17.20
C ALA A 432 14.87 -22.59 18.49
N VAL A 433 13.74 -21.89 18.37
CA VAL A 433 12.90 -21.51 19.52
C VAL A 433 12.27 -22.73 20.20
N ARG A 434 11.81 -23.72 19.43
CA ARG A 434 11.30 -25.00 19.96
C ARG A 434 12.38 -25.75 20.74
N ALA A 435 13.63 -25.72 20.26
CA ALA A 435 14.77 -26.32 20.98
C ALA A 435 15.08 -25.55 22.27
N LEU A 436 15.04 -24.21 22.24
CA LEU A 436 15.18 -23.37 23.42
C LEU A 436 14.10 -23.70 24.47
N HIS A 437 12.83 -23.74 24.06
CA HIS A 437 11.71 -24.08 24.94
C HIS A 437 11.88 -25.45 25.58
N ARG A 438 12.17 -26.50 24.80
CA ARG A 438 12.41 -27.85 25.33
C ARG A 438 13.49 -27.86 26.42
N ARG A 439 14.60 -27.14 26.21
CA ARG A 439 15.70 -27.07 27.17
C ARG A 439 15.26 -26.48 28.50
N TYR A 440 14.46 -25.41 28.48
CA TYR A 440 14.00 -24.72 29.69
C TYR A 440 12.75 -25.33 30.33
N ALA A 441 11.92 -26.02 29.56
CA ALA A 441 10.72 -26.70 30.04
C ALA A 441 11.03 -28.09 30.62
N THR A 442 11.92 -28.85 29.97
CA THR A 442 12.17 -30.27 30.32
C THR A 442 13.56 -30.55 30.88
N GLY A 443 14.49 -29.59 30.80
CA GLY A 443 15.88 -29.78 31.18
C GLY A 443 16.68 -30.69 30.22
N LYS A 444 16.07 -31.16 29.13
CA LYS A 444 16.67 -32.07 28.15
C LYS A 444 16.90 -31.35 26.82
N SER A 445 18.03 -31.64 26.18
CA SER A 445 18.32 -31.29 24.79
C SER A 445 18.22 -32.55 23.93
N ARG A 446 17.80 -32.41 22.67
CA ARG A 446 17.77 -33.51 21.69
C ARG A 446 18.98 -33.44 20.76
N ALA A 447 19.47 -34.59 20.31
CA ALA A 447 20.48 -34.65 19.25
C ALA A 447 19.94 -33.95 17.99
N GLY A 448 20.69 -32.97 17.47
CA GLY A 448 20.28 -32.14 16.32
C GLY A 448 19.53 -30.85 16.67
N ASP A 449 19.40 -30.50 17.95
CA ASP A 449 18.82 -29.21 18.36
C ASP A 449 19.63 -28.03 17.83
N VAL A 450 18.97 -27.14 17.09
CA VAL A 450 19.56 -25.87 16.62
C VAL A 450 19.66 -24.91 17.79
N SER A 451 20.87 -24.50 18.16
CA SER A 451 21.10 -23.50 19.20
C SER A 451 21.00 -22.09 18.62
N ILE A 452 20.23 -21.22 19.28
CA ILE A 452 20.24 -19.78 19.02
C ILE A 452 21.48 -19.18 19.70
N ASP A 453 22.26 -18.41 18.95
CA ASP A 453 23.33 -17.59 19.53
C ASP A 453 22.69 -16.56 20.48
N PRO A 454 23.14 -16.42 21.74
CA PRO A 454 22.57 -15.45 22.68
C PRO A 454 22.53 -14.01 22.16
N SER A 455 23.46 -13.63 21.27
CA SER A 455 23.49 -12.30 20.65
C SER A 455 22.42 -12.10 19.56
N GLU A 456 21.98 -13.19 18.91
CA GLU A 456 20.96 -13.19 17.85
C GLU A 456 19.54 -13.37 18.43
N ALA A 457 19.43 -13.96 19.62
CA ALA A 457 18.15 -14.34 20.23
C ALA A 457 17.09 -13.21 20.27
N PRO A 458 17.42 -11.94 20.62
CA PRO A 458 16.44 -10.86 20.55
C PRO A 458 15.88 -10.64 19.14
N GLU A 459 16.73 -10.71 18.11
CA GLU A 459 16.32 -10.48 16.72
C GLU A 459 15.54 -11.66 16.13
N VAL A 460 15.81 -12.89 16.57
CA VAL A 460 14.97 -14.04 16.25
C VAL A 460 13.52 -13.81 16.67
N TRP A 461 13.30 -13.35 17.91
CA TRP A 461 11.96 -13.04 18.41
C TRP A 461 11.32 -11.89 17.64
N ARG A 462 12.04 -10.79 17.43
CA ARG A 462 11.52 -9.62 16.71
C ARG A 462 11.19 -9.94 15.25
N LEU A 463 11.98 -10.78 14.58
CA LEU A 463 11.64 -11.28 13.25
C LEU A 463 10.32 -12.03 13.30
N LEU A 464 10.17 -13.04 14.16
CA LEU A 464 8.94 -13.83 14.28
C LEU A 464 7.70 -12.95 14.54
N GLY A 465 7.82 -11.94 15.40
CA GLY A 465 6.74 -11.00 15.69
C GLY A 465 6.39 -10.08 14.52
N SER A 466 7.33 -9.84 13.61
CA SER A 466 7.12 -8.98 12.45
C SER A 466 6.40 -9.67 11.30
N LEU A 467 6.20 -11.00 11.33
CA LEU A 467 5.66 -11.80 10.22
C LEU A 467 4.13 -11.97 10.35
N GLU A 468 3.37 -10.96 9.94
CA GLU A 468 1.92 -10.92 10.12
C GLU A 468 1.17 -11.88 9.19
N LEU A 469 1.76 -12.35 8.09
CA LEU A 469 1.12 -13.31 7.17
C LEU A 469 1.25 -14.77 7.62
N LEU A 470 1.94 -15.05 8.73
CA LEU A 470 1.91 -16.38 9.35
C LEU A 470 0.47 -16.79 9.67
N SER A 471 0.17 -18.07 9.51
CA SER A 471 -1.16 -18.59 9.82
C SER A 471 -1.43 -18.49 11.33
N VAL A 472 -2.71 -18.33 11.70
CA VAL A 472 -3.11 -18.27 13.12
C VAL A 472 -2.54 -19.42 13.94
N PRO A 473 -2.56 -20.71 13.50
CA PRO A 473 -1.96 -21.81 14.26
C PRO A 473 -0.47 -21.61 14.58
N VAL A 474 0.31 -21.06 13.65
CA VAL A 474 1.74 -20.78 13.88
C VAL A 474 1.91 -19.65 14.89
N LYS A 475 1.11 -18.59 14.80
CA LYS A 475 1.12 -17.50 15.78
C LYS A 475 0.76 -17.99 17.19
N LEU A 476 -0.25 -18.87 17.28
CA LEU A 476 -0.67 -19.49 18.55
C LEU A 476 0.44 -20.34 19.18
N GLU A 477 1.18 -21.08 18.36
CA GLU A 477 2.35 -21.82 18.84
C GLU A 477 3.41 -20.88 19.40
N ILE A 478 3.80 -19.83 18.66
CA ILE A 478 4.80 -18.86 19.10
C ILE A 478 4.38 -18.21 20.42
N GLY A 479 3.13 -17.76 20.53
CA GLY A 479 2.63 -17.12 21.74
C GLY A 479 2.66 -18.04 22.96
N ARG A 480 2.30 -19.32 22.80
CA ARG A 480 2.40 -20.33 23.87
C ARG A 480 3.84 -20.54 24.31
N LEU A 481 4.77 -20.67 23.36
CA LEU A 481 6.20 -20.81 23.66
C LEU A 481 6.72 -19.59 24.43
N ILE A 482 6.27 -18.39 24.10
CA ILE A 482 6.62 -17.15 24.81
C ILE A 482 6.06 -17.18 26.24
N VAL A 483 4.77 -17.45 26.42
CA VAL A 483 4.13 -17.49 27.75
C VAL A 483 4.86 -18.46 28.69
N ASP A 484 5.21 -19.65 28.21
CA ASP A 484 5.97 -20.65 28.98
C ASP A 484 7.40 -20.20 29.35
N LEU A 485 8.02 -19.39 28.49
CA LEU A 485 9.40 -18.93 28.64
C LEU A 485 9.52 -17.64 29.45
N LEU A 486 8.49 -16.79 29.49
CA LEU A 486 8.49 -15.50 30.20
C LEU A 486 8.72 -15.66 31.72
N ASP A 487 8.50 -16.84 32.29
CA ASP A 487 8.75 -17.14 33.71
C ASP A 487 10.21 -17.49 34.03
N LYS A 488 11.04 -17.68 33.00
CA LYS A 488 12.39 -18.20 33.16
C LYS A 488 13.37 -17.04 33.33
N ARG A 489 13.71 -16.69 34.58
CA ARG A 489 14.69 -15.61 34.93
C ARG A 489 16.03 -15.66 34.16
N LYS A 490 16.47 -16.84 33.71
CA LYS A 490 17.68 -16.98 32.88
C LYS A 490 17.54 -16.35 31.48
N LEU A 491 16.34 -15.96 31.08
CA LEU A 491 15.99 -15.35 29.81
C LEU A 491 15.63 -13.86 29.93
N ASP A 492 15.91 -13.22 31.08
CA ASP A 492 15.59 -11.80 31.31
C ASP A 492 16.06 -10.87 30.19
N LYS A 493 17.23 -11.15 29.59
CA LYS A 493 17.80 -10.38 28.47
C LYS A 493 16.96 -10.39 27.19
N VAL A 494 16.10 -11.40 27.00
CA VAL A 494 15.23 -11.54 25.82
C VAL A 494 13.75 -11.33 26.13
N HIS A 495 13.36 -11.17 27.41
CA HIS A 495 11.96 -10.95 27.79
C HIS A 495 11.33 -9.73 27.11
N SER A 496 12.08 -8.63 26.96
CA SER A 496 11.58 -7.44 26.23
C SER A 496 11.26 -7.77 24.76
N ALA A 497 12.11 -8.54 24.08
CA ALA A 497 11.86 -8.97 22.71
C ALA A 497 10.69 -9.95 22.62
N MET A 498 10.57 -10.89 23.57
CA MET A 498 9.44 -11.81 23.66
C MET A 498 8.10 -11.08 23.90
N ALA A 499 8.07 -10.10 24.81
CA ALA A 499 6.89 -9.29 25.07
C ALA A 499 6.49 -8.50 23.82
N TRP A 500 7.45 -7.88 23.14
CA TRP A 500 7.20 -7.19 21.86
C TRP A 500 6.60 -8.14 20.81
N THR A 501 7.17 -9.34 20.66
CA THR A 501 6.67 -10.37 19.74
C THR A 501 5.25 -10.77 20.07
N LEU A 502 4.93 -10.97 21.36
CA LEU A 502 3.59 -11.32 21.81
C LEU A 502 2.58 -10.21 21.51
N GLY A 503 2.97 -8.95 21.74
CA GLY A 503 2.20 -7.77 21.36
C GLY A 503 1.89 -7.73 19.86
N ARG A 504 2.90 -7.94 19.01
CA ARG A 504 2.76 -7.90 17.54
C ARG A 504 1.92 -9.03 16.99
N LEU A 505 2.11 -10.26 17.47
CA LEU A 505 1.30 -11.41 17.06
C LEU A 505 -0.14 -11.29 17.56
N GLY A 506 -0.30 -10.70 18.74
CA GLY A 506 -1.57 -10.50 19.42
C GLY A 506 -2.27 -9.17 19.11
N GLN A 507 -1.74 -8.34 18.23
CA GLN A 507 -2.29 -7.01 17.99
C GLN A 507 -3.72 -7.08 17.43
N ARG A 508 -4.57 -6.14 17.86
CA ARG A 508 -5.97 -6.07 17.41
C ARG A 508 -6.14 -5.35 16.06
N VAL A 509 -5.18 -4.49 15.73
CA VAL A 509 -5.07 -3.78 14.45
C VAL A 509 -3.74 -4.20 13.80
N PRO A 510 -3.75 -5.09 12.79
CA PRO A 510 -2.57 -5.41 11.99
C PRO A 510 -1.95 -4.18 11.37
N VAL A 511 -0.65 -4.24 11.10
CA VAL A 511 0.07 -3.13 10.45
C VAL A 511 0.05 -3.26 8.94
N TYR A 512 0.12 -4.50 8.44
CA TYR A 512 0.06 -4.77 7.00
C TYR A 512 -0.62 -6.12 6.69
N GLY A 513 -0.77 -7.01 7.69
CA GLY A 513 -1.43 -8.29 7.51
C GLY A 513 -2.95 -8.15 7.40
N PRO A 514 -3.63 -9.04 6.65
CA PRO A 514 -5.08 -9.03 6.59
C PRO A 514 -5.70 -9.45 7.93
N LEU A 515 -6.89 -8.94 8.23
CA LEU A 515 -7.61 -9.16 9.49
C LEU A 515 -7.86 -10.66 9.78
N ASN A 516 -7.95 -11.51 8.76
CA ASN A 516 -8.12 -12.97 8.92
C ASN A 516 -6.89 -13.68 9.52
N THR A 517 -5.78 -12.98 9.71
CA THR A 517 -4.58 -13.50 10.40
C THR A 517 -4.49 -13.06 11.85
N VAL A 518 -5.44 -12.26 12.35
CA VAL A 518 -5.52 -11.83 13.75
C VAL A 518 -5.84 -13.05 14.63
N VAL A 519 -5.14 -13.18 15.75
CA VAL A 519 -5.38 -14.28 16.69
C VAL A 519 -6.69 -14.08 17.46
N PRO A 520 -7.41 -15.16 17.79
CA PRO A 520 -8.66 -15.10 18.57
C PRO A 520 -8.51 -14.28 19.86
N ARG A 521 -9.56 -13.53 20.22
CA ARG A 521 -9.56 -12.64 21.40
C ARG A 521 -9.30 -13.41 22.70
N GLU A 522 -9.75 -14.66 22.79
CA GLU A 522 -9.54 -15.52 23.97
C GLU A 522 -8.04 -15.80 24.18
N GLN A 523 -7.28 -16.04 23.11
CA GLN A 523 -5.84 -16.26 23.23
C GLN A 523 -5.09 -14.95 23.49
N ALA A 524 -5.52 -13.85 22.87
CA ALA A 524 -4.95 -12.54 23.15
C ALA A 524 -5.17 -12.10 24.61
N ALA A 525 -6.32 -12.44 25.20
CA ALA A 525 -6.60 -12.22 26.62
C ALA A 525 -5.62 -13.00 27.52
N GLU A 526 -5.41 -14.30 27.26
CA GLU A 526 -4.44 -15.11 28.01
C GLU A 526 -3.02 -14.53 27.94
N TRP A 527 -2.61 -14.06 26.75
CA TRP A 527 -1.31 -13.45 26.54
C TRP A 527 -1.18 -12.12 27.27
N LEU A 528 -2.22 -11.29 27.26
CA LEU A 528 -2.27 -10.04 28.00
C LEU A 528 -2.14 -10.29 29.50
N GLU A 529 -2.93 -11.21 30.07
CA GLU A 529 -2.83 -11.60 31.49
C GLU A 529 -1.45 -12.13 31.86
N ALA A 530 -0.79 -12.86 30.96
CA ALA A 530 0.59 -13.30 31.16
C ALA A 530 1.56 -12.11 31.23
N LEU A 531 1.39 -11.08 30.40
CA LEU A 531 2.21 -9.85 30.43
C LEU A 531 1.92 -8.98 31.65
N LEU A 532 0.65 -8.78 32.03
CA LEU A 532 0.27 -7.92 33.16
C LEU A 532 0.84 -8.43 34.50
N ARG A 533 1.02 -9.75 34.63
CA ARG A 533 1.67 -10.38 35.79
C ARG A 533 3.19 -10.18 35.86
N ARG A 534 3.81 -9.54 34.87
CA ARG A 534 5.27 -9.33 34.81
C ARG A 534 5.63 -7.89 35.12
N ASP A 535 6.85 -7.73 35.62
CA ASP A 535 7.47 -6.42 35.77
C ASP A 535 8.10 -5.99 34.45
N LEU A 536 7.26 -5.49 33.55
CA LEU A 536 7.65 -4.95 32.24
C LEU A 536 7.59 -3.43 32.24
N ASP A 537 8.30 -2.80 33.19
CA ASP A 537 8.46 -1.34 33.28
C ASP A 537 9.44 -0.82 32.21
N ASN A 538 9.00 -0.89 30.96
CA ASN A 538 9.70 -0.30 29.82
C ASN A 538 8.72 -0.07 28.66
N ARG A 539 9.08 0.87 27.77
CA ARG A 539 8.27 1.27 26.62
C ARG A 539 7.83 0.09 25.73
N THR A 540 8.67 -0.93 25.58
CA THR A 540 8.38 -2.13 24.79
C THR A 540 7.27 -2.98 25.43
N GLY A 541 7.31 -3.15 26.75
CA GLY A 541 6.24 -3.80 27.51
C GLY A 541 4.92 -3.06 27.39
N TYR A 542 4.96 -1.73 27.49
CA TYR A 542 3.77 -0.88 27.37
C TYR A 542 3.14 -0.97 25.99
N LEU A 543 3.97 -0.93 24.95
CA LEU A 543 3.54 -1.10 23.56
C LEU A 543 2.86 -2.46 23.35
N ALA A 544 3.42 -3.54 23.91
CA ALA A 544 2.85 -4.88 23.78
C ALA A 544 1.48 -5.00 24.45
N VAL A 545 1.34 -4.48 25.67
CA VAL A 545 0.07 -4.43 26.41
C VAL A 545 -0.97 -3.63 25.63
N MET A 546 -0.62 -2.43 25.15
CA MET A 546 -1.52 -1.61 24.34
C MET A 546 -1.92 -2.33 23.05
N GLN A 547 -1.00 -2.95 22.31
CA GLN A 547 -1.32 -3.63 21.05
C GLN A 547 -2.34 -4.78 21.24
N LEU A 548 -2.20 -5.54 22.32
CA LEU A 548 -3.12 -6.62 22.70
C LEU A 548 -4.49 -6.10 23.14
N ALA A 549 -4.53 -4.97 23.86
CA ALA A 549 -5.73 -4.43 24.48
C ALA A 549 -6.42 -3.30 23.69
N ARG A 550 -5.81 -2.82 22.60
CA ARG A 550 -6.32 -1.70 21.79
C ARG A 550 -7.75 -1.93 21.34
N ARG A 551 -8.58 -0.92 21.55
CA ARG A 551 -9.97 -0.92 21.10
C ARG A 551 -10.06 -0.73 19.60
N THR A 552 -10.94 -1.50 18.96
CA THR A 552 -11.18 -1.48 17.51
C THR A 552 -12.65 -1.30 17.14
N ASP A 553 -13.55 -1.23 18.13
CA ASP A 553 -15.01 -1.21 17.97
C ASP A 553 -15.56 -2.44 17.23
N ASP A 554 -14.81 -3.55 17.28
CA ASP A 554 -15.17 -4.84 16.72
C ASP A 554 -15.24 -5.89 17.83
N ARG A 555 -16.45 -6.39 18.12
CA ARG A 555 -16.70 -7.35 19.20
C ARG A 555 -15.90 -8.66 19.10
N TYR A 556 -15.46 -9.03 17.90
CA TYR A 556 -14.75 -10.28 17.65
C TYR A 556 -13.24 -10.13 17.84
N ARG A 557 -12.71 -8.90 17.78
CA ARG A 557 -11.29 -8.61 18.00
C ARG A 557 -11.05 -8.02 19.38
N ASP A 558 -11.93 -7.14 19.83
CA ASP A 558 -11.83 -6.46 21.12
C ASP A 558 -11.87 -7.46 22.28
N LEU A 559 -10.98 -7.22 23.25
CA LEU A 559 -10.99 -7.93 24.52
C LEU A 559 -12.17 -7.46 25.38
N ALA A 560 -12.54 -8.29 26.35
CA ALA A 560 -13.57 -7.95 27.33
C ALA A 560 -13.25 -6.61 28.01
N HIS A 561 -14.28 -5.79 28.21
CA HIS A 561 -14.14 -4.44 28.78
C HIS A 561 -13.35 -4.46 30.10
N THR A 562 -13.64 -5.41 30.98
CA THR A 562 -12.95 -5.58 32.27
C THR A 562 -11.44 -5.77 32.13
N LEU A 563 -11.00 -6.54 31.13
CA LEU A 563 -9.57 -6.80 30.90
C LEU A 563 -8.88 -5.60 30.22
N ARG A 564 -9.61 -4.84 29.40
CA ARG A 564 -9.10 -3.57 28.85
C ARG A 564 -8.94 -2.52 29.94
N ASP A 565 -9.89 -2.41 30.87
CA ASP A 565 -9.80 -1.52 32.03
C ASP A 565 -8.59 -1.90 32.92
N GLU A 566 -8.36 -3.20 33.12
CA GLU A 566 -7.18 -3.70 33.85
C GLU A 566 -5.88 -3.31 33.13
N ALA A 567 -5.81 -3.46 31.80
CA ALA A 567 -4.66 -3.05 31.01
C ALA A 567 -4.42 -1.54 31.06
N ALA A 568 -5.47 -0.73 30.94
CA ALA A 568 -5.39 0.74 31.07
C ALA A 568 -4.91 1.15 32.47
N GLY A 569 -5.45 0.52 33.52
CA GLY A 569 -5.00 0.73 34.90
C GLY A 569 -3.55 0.33 35.13
N TRP A 570 -3.12 -0.80 34.56
CA TRP A 570 -1.74 -1.27 34.64
C TRP A 570 -0.75 -0.32 33.95
N LEU A 571 -1.13 0.24 32.79
CA LEU A 571 -0.36 1.25 32.05
C LEU A 571 -0.27 2.57 32.83
N SER A 572 -1.40 3.01 33.41
CA SER A 572 -1.48 4.24 34.21
C SER A 572 -0.60 4.18 35.46
N GLN A 573 -0.64 3.07 36.22
CA GLN A 573 0.18 2.87 37.42
C GLN A 573 1.69 2.93 37.14
N ARG A 574 2.11 2.65 35.90
CA ARG A 574 3.50 2.61 35.46
C ARG A 574 3.93 3.84 34.66
N SER A 575 3.09 4.88 34.63
CA SER A 575 3.38 6.12 33.90
C SER A 575 3.72 5.86 32.41
N ALA A 576 3.02 4.90 31.79
CA ALA A 576 3.13 4.67 30.35
C ALA A 576 2.68 5.92 29.56
N PRO A 577 3.06 6.06 28.28
CA PRO A 577 2.60 7.17 27.44
C PRO A 577 1.08 7.34 27.48
N PRO A 578 0.54 8.56 27.71
CA PRO A 578 -0.90 8.77 27.81
C PRO A 578 -1.69 8.27 26.59
N HIS A 579 -1.12 8.44 25.38
CA HIS A 579 -1.73 7.97 24.14
C HIS A 579 -1.93 6.45 24.12
N PHE A 580 -1.07 5.66 24.77
CA PHE A 580 -1.29 4.21 24.86
C PHE A 580 -2.53 3.86 25.69
N ILE A 581 -2.81 4.64 26.73
CA ILE A 581 -4.00 4.46 27.57
C ILE A 581 -5.25 4.83 26.76
N GLU A 582 -5.20 5.97 26.06
CA GLU A 582 -6.26 6.42 25.15
C GLU A 582 -6.59 5.36 24.08
N LEU A 583 -5.58 4.77 23.45
CA LEU A 583 -5.77 3.71 22.44
C LEU A 583 -6.44 2.44 23.00
N VAL A 584 -6.25 2.12 24.28
CA VAL A 584 -6.90 0.99 24.94
C VAL A 584 -8.36 1.30 25.29
N GLU A 585 -8.64 2.52 25.75
CA GLU A 585 -9.96 2.97 26.19
C GLU A 585 -10.88 3.34 25.02
N GLN A 586 -10.36 4.10 24.07
CA GLN A 586 -11.11 4.81 23.02
C GLN A 586 -10.79 4.31 21.61
N GLY A 587 -9.66 3.64 21.41
CA GLY A 587 -9.19 3.26 20.07
C GLY A 587 -8.49 4.43 19.38
N GLY A 588 -8.41 4.45 18.05
CA GLY A 588 -7.71 5.50 17.28
C GLY A 588 -6.55 4.96 16.46
N THR A 589 -5.59 5.80 16.08
CA THR A 589 -4.38 5.45 15.28
C THR A 589 -3.08 5.67 16.07
N LEU A 590 -2.03 4.92 15.72
CA LEU A 590 -0.70 5.10 16.34
C LEU A 590 -0.04 6.38 15.82
N GLU A 591 0.63 7.12 16.69
CA GLU A 591 1.48 8.24 16.32
C GLU A 591 2.78 7.77 15.66
N ALA A 592 3.48 8.66 14.94
CA ALA A 592 4.69 8.32 14.17
C ALA A 592 5.81 7.66 15.01
N GLU A 593 6.04 8.11 16.25
CA GLU A 593 7.05 7.50 17.14
C GLU A 593 6.65 6.09 17.61
N GLU A 594 5.35 5.83 17.69
CA GLU A 594 4.80 4.55 18.09
C GLU A 594 4.84 3.58 16.93
N GLN A 595 4.44 4.04 15.73
CA GLN A 595 4.62 3.32 14.47
C GLN A 595 6.08 2.89 14.28
N ALA A 596 7.04 3.80 14.49
CA ALA A 596 8.47 3.49 14.46
C ALA A 596 8.86 2.35 15.43
N ALA A 597 8.30 2.34 16.64
CA ALA A 597 8.54 1.27 17.61
C ALA A 597 7.90 -0.08 17.21
N VAL A 598 6.84 -0.05 16.39
CA VAL A 598 6.19 -1.24 15.81
C VAL A 598 6.98 -1.81 14.63
N PHE A 599 7.70 -1.00 13.86
CA PHE A 599 8.56 -1.46 12.75
C PHE A 599 10.02 -1.74 13.17
N GLY A 600 10.43 -1.32 14.37
CA GLY A 600 11.77 -1.53 14.91
C GLY A 600 12.84 -0.57 14.36
N ASP A 601 12.43 0.43 13.58
CA ASP A 601 13.21 1.57 13.08
C ASP A 601 12.25 2.73 12.80
N SER A 602 12.73 3.97 12.88
CA SER A 602 11.97 5.14 12.46
C SER A 602 11.63 5.09 10.97
N LEU A 603 10.33 5.02 10.70
CA LEU A 603 9.81 5.43 9.40
C LEU A 603 10.03 6.94 9.26
N PRO A 604 10.40 7.43 8.07
CA PRO A 604 10.56 8.86 7.87
C PRO A 604 9.28 9.60 8.24
N LYS A 605 9.45 10.66 9.02
CA LYS A 605 8.36 11.52 9.47
C LYS A 605 7.78 12.25 8.27
N GLY A 606 6.49 12.04 8.02
CA GLY A 606 5.74 12.84 7.06
C GLY A 606 5.20 14.18 7.58
N LEU A 607 5.91 14.78 8.56
CA LEU A 607 5.61 16.00 9.33
C LEU A 607 4.53 15.95 10.42
N ARG A 608 4.80 16.74 11.48
CA ARG A 608 3.98 17.03 12.67
C ARG A 608 3.37 18.42 12.55
N LEU A 609 2.19 18.59 13.16
CA LEU A 609 1.63 19.90 13.48
C LEU A 609 2.39 20.53 14.65
N VAL A 610 2.67 21.83 14.56
CA VAL A 610 2.80 22.67 15.74
C VAL A 610 1.55 23.51 15.77
N GLY A 611 0.79 23.38 16.87
CA GLY A 611 -0.56 23.87 17.00
C GLY A 611 -0.72 25.38 16.84
N GLY A 612 -1.97 25.72 16.53
CA GLY A 612 -2.70 26.84 17.12
C GLY A 612 -3.91 26.26 17.83
#